data_AF-A0A0W1KN44-F1
#
_entry.id   AF-A0A0W1KN44-F1
#
_cell.length_a   1.000
_cell.length_b   1.000
_cell.length_c   1.000
_cell.angle_alpha   90.00
_cell.angle_beta   90.00
_cell.angle_gamma   90.00
#
_symmetry.space_group_name_H-M   'P 1'
#
loop_
_entity.id
_entity.type
_entity.pdbx_description
1 polymer ?
#
loop_
_entity_poly.entity_id
_entity_poly.type
_entity_poly.pdbx_seq_one_letter_code
_entity_poly.pdbx_strand_id
1 'polypeptide(L)'
;MGLILGPVLVVWLAIFIYSTRLGYLLIHKNMALEVTVITFTVALVGAIAFVFYGYRQFINETSLWAFEIPSYFVFNKFAIFSVVLALCIKFFITSSQNNVGLACVVFVILFVFSASVLLSVGLHDRFISYNNIQLTH
;
A
#
# COMPACT_ATOMS: atom_id res chain seq x y z
N MET A 1 0.79 22.09 -2.67
CA MET A 1 1.33 21.05 -1.76
C MET A 1 2.08 19.90 -2.48
N GLY A 2 2.27 19.95 -3.80
CA GLY A 2 3.05 18.93 -4.53
C GLY A 2 4.51 18.76 -4.03
N LEU A 3 5.09 19.84 -3.48
CA LEU A 3 6.44 19.83 -2.90
C LEU A 3 6.60 18.86 -1.71
N ILE A 4 5.52 18.59 -0.96
CA ILE A 4 5.52 17.66 0.18
C ILE A 4 5.12 16.25 -0.28
N LEU A 5 4.24 16.14 -1.28
CA LEU A 5 3.76 14.86 -1.78
C LEU A 5 4.88 14.03 -2.43
N GLY A 6 5.77 14.67 -3.19
CA GLY A 6 6.90 14.00 -3.84
C GLY A 6 7.78 13.22 -2.86
N PRO A 7 8.38 13.86 -1.83
CA PRO A 7 9.22 13.17 -0.84
C PRO A 7 8.49 12.02 -0.12
N VAL A 8 7.23 12.20 0.24
CA VAL A 8 6.47 11.16 0.94
C VAL A 8 6.17 9.98 0.01
N LEU A 9 5.91 10.23 -1.28
CA LEU A 9 5.79 9.15 -2.27
C LEU A 9 7.08 8.35 -2.44
N VAL A 10 8.25 8.99 -2.34
CA VAL A 10 9.54 8.27 -2.35
C VAL A 10 9.66 7.34 -1.15
N VAL A 11 9.16 7.74 0.03
CA VAL A 11 9.11 6.87 1.21
C VAL A 11 8.21 5.66 0.96
N TRP A 12 7.01 5.86 0.41
CA TRP A 12 6.11 4.76 0.05
C TRP A 12 6.71 3.82 -1.00
N LEU A 13 7.43 4.36 -1.98
CA LEU A 13 8.17 3.58 -2.98
C LEU A 13 9.31 2.76 -2.34
N ALA A 14 10.05 3.33 -1.39
CA ALA A 14 11.07 2.60 -0.65
C ALA A 14 10.47 1.43 0.15
N ILE A 15 9.32 1.65 0.79
CA ILE A 15 8.58 0.60 1.52
C ILE A 15 8.09 -0.49 0.56
N PHE A 16 7.63 -0.11 -0.63
CA PHE A 16 7.20 -1.07 -1.66
C PHE A 16 8.36 -1.95 -2.16
N ILE A 17 9.51 -1.34 -2.45
CA ILE A 17 10.73 -2.07 -2.84
C ILE A 17 11.17 -3.01 -1.71
N TYR A 18 11.15 -2.52 -0.47
CA TYR A 18 11.48 -3.32 0.71
C TYR A 18 10.52 -4.51 0.87
N SER A 19 9.22 -4.28 0.69
CA SER A 19 8.21 -5.35 0.76
C SER A 19 8.41 -6.39 -0.33
N THR A 20 8.69 -5.97 -1.57
CA THR A 20 8.99 -6.89 -2.68
C THR A 20 10.23 -7.74 -2.37
N ARG A 21 11.27 -7.14 -1.79
CA ARG A 21 12.46 -7.88 -1.34
C ARG A 21 12.12 -8.90 -0.24
N LEU A 22 11.25 -8.54 0.71
CA LEU A 22 10.77 -9.49 1.73
C LEU A 22 10.00 -10.65 1.10
N GLY A 23 9.11 -10.39 0.14
CA GLY A 23 8.41 -11.41 -0.62
C GLY A 23 9.36 -12.38 -1.33
N TYR A 24 10.41 -11.86 -1.96
CA TYR A 24 11.45 -12.68 -2.59
C TYR A 24 12.20 -13.56 -1.57
N LEU A 25 12.58 -13.01 -0.42
CA LEU A 25 13.25 -13.77 0.64
C LEU A 25 12.35 -14.86 1.24
N LEU A 26 11.03 -14.63 1.33
CA LEU A 26 10.05 -15.63 1.76
C LEU A 26 10.02 -16.82 0.79
N ILE A 27 10.01 -16.56 -0.51
CA ILE A 27 10.08 -17.60 -1.55
C ILE A 27 11.39 -18.40 -1.44
N HIS A 28 12.52 -17.71 -1.28
CA HIS A 28 13.83 -18.35 -1.24
C HIS A 28 14.06 -19.21 0.02
N LYS A 29 13.32 -18.97 1.10
CA LYS A 29 13.37 -19.76 2.34
C LYS A 29 12.59 -21.09 2.28
N ASN A 30 12.30 -21.62 1.09
CA ASN A 30 11.52 -22.85 0.88
C ASN A 30 10.13 -22.78 1.54
N MET A 31 9.48 -21.64 1.43
CA MET A 31 8.06 -21.55 1.76
C MET A 31 7.26 -22.47 0.83
N ALA A 32 6.33 -23.23 1.39
CA ALA A 32 5.48 -24.12 0.59
C ALA A 32 4.76 -23.32 -0.51
N LEU A 33 4.66 -23.92 -1.70
CA LEU A 33 4.11 -23.27 -2.89
C LEU A 33 2.70 -22.73 -2.64
N GLU A 34 1.85 -23.53 -1.98
CA GLU A 34 0.48 -23.16 -1.62
C GLU A 34 0.43 -21.89 -0.77
N VAL A 35 1.25 -21.83 0.28
CA VAL A 35 1.28 -20.69 1.21
C VAL A 35 1.79 -19.44 0.48
N THR A 36 2.75 -19.60 -0.43
CA THR A 36 3.27 -18.50 -1.26
C THR A 36 2.16 -17.92 -2.13
N VAL A 37 1.46 -18.78 -2.89
CA VAL A 37 0.37 -18.36 -3.78
C VAL A 37 -0.73 -17.66 -2.99
N ILE A 38 -1.15 -18.22 -1.86
CA ILE A 38 -2.17 -17.61 -0.98
C ILE A 38 -1.70 -16.23 -0.50
N THR A 39 -0.47 -16.12 0.01
CA THR A 39 0.06 -14.87 0.58
C THR A 39 0.10 -13.75 -0.45
N PHE A 40 0.61 -14.02 -1.66
CA PHE A 40 0.65 -13.02 -2.73
C PHE A 40 -0.75 -12.68 -3.27
N THR A 41 -1.64 -13.67 -3.38
CA THR A 41 -3.03 -13.42 -3.81
C THR A 41 -3.75 -12.53 -2.81
N VAL A 42 -3.62 -12.80 -1.51
CA VAL A 42 -4.20 -11.97 -0.44
C VAL A 42 -3.60 -10.57 -0.47
N ALA A 43 -2.29 -10.43 -0.70
CA ALA A 43 -1.65 -9.12 -0.81
C ALA A 43 -2.17 -8.30 -2.00
N LEU A 44 -2.35 -8.93 -3.17
CA LEU A 44 -2.88 -8.27 -4.37
C LEU A 44 -4.35 -7.88 -4.20
N VAL A 45 -5.18 -8.81 -3.75
CA VAL A 45 -6.61 -8.56 -3.51
C VAL A 45 -6.80 -7.50 -2.44
N GLY A 46 -6.01 -7.54 -1.37
CA GLY A 46 -6.03 -6.52 -0.31
C GLY A 46 -5.65 -5.14 -0.82
N ALA A 47 -4.62 -5.05 -1.67
CA ALA A 47 -4.21 -3.78 -2.27
C ALA A 47 -5.33 -3.17 -3.12
N ILE A 48 -5.96 -3.99 -3.97
CA ILE A 48 -7.06 -3.57 -4.83
C ILE A 48 -8.27 -3.14 -3.99
N ALA A 49 -8.65 -3.95 -3.00
CA ALA A 49 -9.79 -3.66 -2.12
C ALA A 49 -9.62 -2.33 -1.37
N PHE A 50 -8.41 -2.05 -0.87
CA PHE A 50 -8.13 -0.80 -0.16
C PHE A 50 -8.21 0.42 -1.10
N VAL A 51 -7.70 0.29 -2.34
CA VAL A 51 -7.82 1.34 -3.36
C VAL A 51 -9.29 1.62 -3.69
N PHE A 52 -10.09 0.58 -3.97
CA PHE A 52 -11.52 0.75 -4.24
C PHE A 52 -12.29 1.36 -3.06
N TYR A 53 -11.98 0.92 -1.84
CA TYR A 53 -12.61 1.47 -0.63
C TYR A 53 -12.28 2.97 -0.46
N GLY A 54 -11.03 3.37 -0.68
CA GLY A 54 -10.62 4.77 -0.59
C GLY A 54 -11.25 5.65 -1.68
N TYR A 55 -11.35 5.16 -2.92
CA TYR A 55 -12.03 5.91 -4.00
C TYR A 55 -13.52 6.11 -3.76
N ARG A 56 -14.17 5.19 -3.04
CA ARG A 56 -15.62 5.27 -2.78
C ARG A 56 -16.02 6.53 -2.02
N GLN A 57 -15.11 7.10 -1.23
CA GLN A 57 -15.32 8.36 -0.52
C GLN A 57 -15.48 9.56 -1.47
N PHE A 58 -14.94 9.49 -2.69
CA PHE A 58 -14.87 10.60 -3.65
C PHE A 58 -15.88 10.48 -4.80
N ILE A 59 -16.75 9.45 -4.81
CA ILE A 59 -17.68 9.19 -5.92
C ILE A 59 -18.75 10.27 -6.05
N ASN A 60 -19.17 10.89 -4.94
CA ASN A 60 -20.23 11.89 -4.93
C ASN A 60 -19.72 13.33 -5.01
N GLU A 61 -18.41 13.53 -5.11
CA GLU A 61 -17.80 14.86 -5.12
C GLU A 61 -17.86 15.47 -6.54
N THR A 62 -18.34 16.70 -6.65
CA THR A 62 -18.52 17.41 -7.93
C THR A 62 -17.29 18.21 -8.35
N SER A 63 -16.45 18.58 -7.38
CA SER A 63 -15.18 19.26 -7.59
C SER A 63 -14.14 18.73 -6.59
N LEU A 64 -12.97 18.34 -7.08
CA LEU A 64 -11.86 17.89 -6.24
C LEU A 64 -10.60 18.65 -6.61
N TRP A 65 -9.78 18.92 -5.60
CA TRP A 65 -8.46 19.45 -5.86
C TRP A 65 -7.57 18.35 -6.47
N ALA A 66 -6.71 18.70 -7.43
CA ALA A 66 -5.94 17.72 -8.22
C ALA A 66 -5.11 16.73 -7.37
N PHE A 67 -4.67 17.17 -6.19
CA PHE A 67 -3.87 16.34 -5.28
C PHE A 67 -4.66 15.80 -4.09
N GLU A 68 -5.97 16.01 -4.03
CA GLU A 68 -6.79 15.61 -2.89
C GLU A 68 -6.82 14.10 -2.71
N ILE A 69 -7.08 13.35 -3.78
CA ILE A 69 -7.10 11.89 -3.76
C ILE A 69 -5.70 11.33 -3.42
N PRO A 70 -4.60 11.69 -4.12
CA PRO A 70 -3.26 11.26 -3.73
C PRO A 70 -2.91 11.61 -2.27
N SER A 71 -3.28 12.80 -1.80
CA SER A 71 -2.99 13.23 -0.42
C SER A 71 -3.73 12.39 0.62
N TYR A 72 -4.98 12.02 0.35
CA TYR A 72 -5.78 11.16 1.22
C TYR A 72 -5.12 9.80 1.43
N PHE A 73 -4.64 9.17 0.36
CA PHE A 73 -3.98 7.88 0.44
C PHE A 73 -2.60 7.98 1.10
N VAL A 74 -1.80 8.97 0.71
CA VAL A 74 -0.43 9.17 1.22
C VAL A 74 -0.41 9.46 2.72
N PHE A 75 -1.37 10.24 3.22
CA PHE A 75 -1.47 10.64 4.62
C PHE A 75 -2.51 9.85 5.42
N ASN A 76 -2.91 8.67 4.93
CA ASN A 76 -3.87 7.83 5.63
C ASN A 76 -3.29 7.33 6.96
N LYS A 77 -3.84 7.82 8.08
CA LYS A 77 -3.39 7.50 9.44
C LYS A 77 -3.41 5.99 9.71
N PHE A 78 -4.41 5.27 9.22
CA PHE A 78 -4.51 3.82 9.39
C PHE A 78 -3.42 3.08 8.63
N ALA A 79 -3.13 3.50 7.39
CA ALA A 79 -2.06 2.90 6.59
C ALA A 79 -0.69 3.12 7.23
N ILE A 80 -0.40 4.36 7.66
CA ILE A 80 0.86 4.71 8.34
C ILE A 80 1.01 3.89 9.63
N PHE A 81 -0.01 3.86 10.48
CA PHE A 81 0.04 3.11 11.73
C PHE A 81 0.27 1.60 11.50
N SER A 82 -0.44 1.01 10.54
CA SER A 82 -0.31 -0.42 10.21
C SER A 82 1.08 -0.76 9.68
N VAL A 83 1.66 0.10 8.85
CA VAL A 83 3.00 -0.07 8.29
C VAL A 83 4.07 0.06 9.37
N VAL A 84 3.97 1.08 10.24
CA VAL A 84 4.90 1.24 11.38
C VAL A 84 4.82 0.02 12.30
N LEU A 85 3.62 -0.45 12.62
CA LEU A 85 3.41 -1.65 13.43
C LEU A 85 4.05 -2.89 12.78
N ALA A 86 3.86 -3.08 11.48
CA ALA A 86 4.46 -4.20 10.75
C ALA A 86 6.00 -4.14 10.75
N LEU A 87 6.60 -2.96 10.63
CA LEU A 87 8.04 -2.76 10.74
C LEU A 87 8.56 -3.05 12.16
N CYS A 88 7.84 -2.62 13.20
CA CYS A 88 8.18 -2.96 14.57
C CYS A 88 8.13 -4.48 14.79
N ILE A 89 7.06 -5.14 14.36
CA ILE A 89 6.92 -6.61 14.45
C ILE A 89 8.09 -7.29 13.74
N LYS A 90 8.46 -6.82 12.53
CA LYS A 90 9.61 -7.35 11.79
C LYS A 90 10.92 -7.21 12.56
N PHE A 91 11.16 -6.06 13.17
CA PHE A 91 12.35 -5.80 13.97
C PHE A 91 12.47 -6.80 15.13
N PHE A 92 11.37 -7.05 15.85
CA PHE A 92 11.34 -8.01 16.96
C PHE A 92 11.47 -9.48 16.52
N ILE A 93 10.85 -9.89 15.40
CA ILE A 93 10.94 -11.27 14.87
C ILE A 93 12.40 -11.65 14.56
N THR A 94 13.17 -10.70 14.02
CA THR A 94 14.54 -10.94 13.57
C THR A 94 15.47 -11.37 14.71
N SER A 95 15.10 -11.07 15.97
CA SER A 95 15.92 -11.36 17.15
C SER A 95 15.67 -12.73 17.80
N SER A 96 14.55 -13.42 17.52
CA SER A 96 14.11 -14.51 18.40
C SER A 96 13.58 -15.77 17.69
N GLN A 97 12.83 -15.67 16.58
CA GLN A 97 12.31 -16.88 15.92
C GLN A 97 12.03 -16.70 14.42
N ASN A 98 12.34 -17.74 13.64
CA ASN A 98 12.12 -17.81 12.19
C ASN A 98 10.65 -18.19 11.89
N ASN A 99 9.67 -17.47 12.47
CA ASN A 99 8.24 -17.77 12.26
C ASN A 99 7.80 -17.26 10.87
N VAL A 100 7.64 -18.20 9.95
CA VAL A 100 7.26 -17.94 8.55
C VAL A 100 5.90 -17.25 8.45
N GLY A 101 4.92 -17.64 9.27
CA GLY A 101 3.56 -17.07 9.22
C GLY A 101 3.54 -15.58 9.55
N LEU A 102 4.23 -15.18 10.63
CA LEU A 102 4.37 -13.77 11.02
C LEU A 102 5.11 -12.95 9.95
N ALA A 103 6.13 -13.52 9.30
CA ALA A 103 6.81 -12.86 8.20
C ALA A 103 5.90 -12.65 6.98
N CYS A 104 4.98 -13.58 6.71
CA CYS A 104 3.97 -13.43 5.65
C CYS A 104 2.99 -12.31 5.95
N VAL A 105 2.49 -12.24 7.20
CA VAL A 105 1.56 -11.16 7.62
C VAL A 105 2.24 -9.79 7.48
N VAL A 106 3.49 -9.66 7.94
CA VAL A 106 4.27 -8.43 7.76
C VAL A 106 4.40 -8.07 6.29
N PHE A 107 4.76 -9.03 5.43
CA PHE A 107 4.86 -8.81 3.99
C PHE A 107 3.53 -8.32 3.40
N VAL A 108 2.41 -8.99 3.71
CA VAL A 108 1.08 -8.63 3.21
C VAL A 108 0.74 -7.19 3.61
N ILE A 109 0.91 -6.82 4.88
CA ILE A 109 0.60 -5.45 5.35
C ILE A 109 1.45 -4.42 4.60
N LEU A 110 2.77 -4.62 4.55
CA LEU A 110 3.67 -3.68 3.89
C LEU A 110 3.36 -3.57 2.39
N PHE A 111 3.10 -4.71 1.72
CA PHE A 111 2.78 -4.75 0.30
C PHE A 111 1.45 -4.08 0.01
N VAL A 112 0.38 -4.44 0.72
CA VAL A 112 -0.98 -3.91 0.52
C VAL A 112 -0.96 -2.39 0.57
N PHE A 113 -0.50 -1.80 1.68
CA PHE A 113 -0.57 -0.35 1.85
C PHE A 113 0.37 0.40 0.90
N SER A 114 1.61 -0.07 0.70
CA SER A 114 2.54 0.61 -0.21
C SER A 114 2.12 0.51 -1.67
N ALA A 115 1.66 -0.66 -2.12
CA ALA A 115 1.15 -0.85 -3.48
C ALA A 115 -0.13 -0.04 -3.70
N SER A 116 -1.06 -0.02 -2.74
CA SER A 116 -2.29 0.76 -2.86
C SER A 116 -2.02 2.27 -2.97
N VAL A 117 -1.11 2.82 -2.16
CA VAL A 117 -0.77 4.24 -2.24
C VAL A 117 -0.18 4.57 -3.61
N LEU A 118 0.76 3.76 -4.12
CA LEU A 118 1.33 3.96 -5.46
C LEU A 118 0.29 3.81 -6.59
N LEU A 119 -0.59 2.80 -6.50
CA LEU A 119 -1.68 2.60 -7.45
C LEU A 119 -2.68 3.75 -7.44
N SER A 120 -3.00 4.30 -6.25
CA SER A 120 -3.91 5.44 -6.15
C SER A 120 -3.37 6.67 -6.88
N VAL A 121 -2.06 6.95 -6.76
CA VAL A 121 -1.42 8.05 -7.51
C VAL A 121 -1.37 7.77 -9.00
N GLY A 122 -1.16 6.52 -9.44
CA GLY A 122 -1.19 6.19 -10.86
C GLY A 122 -2.58 6.20 -11.50
N LEU A 123 -3.64 5.98 -10.70
CA LEU A 123 -5.01 5.81 -11.21
C LEU A 123 -5.90 7.05 -11.02
N HIS A 124 -5.49 8.05 -10.24
CA HIS A 124 -6.34 9.19 -9.90
C HIS A 124 -6.82 9.97 -11.14
N ASP A 125 -5.96 10.19 -12.13
CA ASP A 125 -6.32 10.89 -13.38
C ASP A 125 -7.46 10.17 -14.14
N ARG A 126 -7.40 8.83 -14.18
CA ARG A 126 -8.45 8.02 -14.83
C ARG A 126 -9.76 8.08 -14.05
N PHE A 127 -9.72 8.09 -12.73
CA PHE A 127 -10.91 8.20 -11.89
C PHE A 127 -11.60 9.55 -12.05
N ILE A 128 -10.83 10.64 -12.07
CA ILE A 128 -11.33 12.02 -12.26
C ILE A 128 -11.98 12.16 -13.64
N SER A 129 -11.32 11.65 -14.69
CA SER A 129 -11.85 11.66 -16.05
C SER A 129 -13.11 10.79 -16.20
N TYR A 130 -13.19 9.64 -15.52
CA TYR A 130 -14.35 8.75 -15.60
C TYR A 130 -15.58 9.33 -14.91
N ASN A 131 -15.38 10.01 -13.77
CA ASN A 131 -16.47 10.59 -12.97
C ASN A 131 -16.80 12.05 -13.33
N ASN A 132 -16.19 12.62 -14.38
CA ASN A 132 -16.37 14.02 -14.81
C ASN A 132 -16.20 15.04 -13.67
N ILE A 133 -15.26 14.78 -12.75
CA ILE A 133 -15.04 15.65 -11.59
C ILE A 133 -14.26 16.89 -12.07
N GLN A 134 -14.74 18.08 -11.71
CA GLN A 134 -14.04 19.32 -12.05
C GLN A 134 -12.81 19.50 -11.15
N LEU A 135 -11.65 19.69 -11.77
CA LEU A 135 -10.40 19.98 -11.07
C LEU A 135 -10.37 21.45 -10.66
N THR A 136 -10.32 21.71 -9.35
CA THR A 136 -9.99 23.04 -8.82
C THR A 136 -8.47 23.15 -8.64
N HIS A 137 -7.88 24.31 -8.96
CA HIS A 137 -6.43 24.56 -8.91
C HIS A 137 -5.97 25.16 -7.58
#